data_AF-A0A510BAP6-F1
#
_entry.id   AF-A0A510BAP6-F1
#
_cell.length_a   1.000
_cell.length_b   1.000
_cell.length_c   1.000
_cell.angle_alpha   90.00
_cell.angle_beta   90.00
_cell.angle_gamma   90.00
#
_symmetry.space_group_name_H-M   'P 1'
#
loop_
_entity.id
_entity.type
_entity.pdbx_description
1 polymer ?
#
loop_
_entity_poly.entity_id
_entity_poly.type
_entity_poly.pdbx_seq_one_letter_code
_entity_poly.pdbx_strand_id
1 'polypeptide(L)'
;MKKSLIKKVLELRDAGLTTVDIAEELNISVDTALYLVLNGEKLLKESEEIKKEAEKKTDIFVNWDDIKISPKRLRCITSIMCDMLSDMDFDVVLGISTGGIPLGILISEELNKNFSIYVPKKHLHGRDKTTGFIGHNYQSMKGKGIVVVDDVITSGNTIKETINYVKSIGDPKGAIVVIDKSGIEEIGGVPVRALFRVGTVEVSR
;
A
#
# COMPACT_ATOMS: atom_id res chain seq x y z
N MET A 1 16.62 -8.79 14.08
CA MET A 1 15.25 -8.40 13.67
C MET A 1 14.70 -7.50 14.76
N LYS A 2 14.12 -6.33 14.45
CA LYS A 2 13.76 -5.35 15.49
C LYS A 2 12.72 -5.95 16.45
N LYS A 3 13.06 -6.12 17.74
CA LYS A 3 12.15 -6.64 18.78
C LYS A 3 10.83 -5.86 18.86
N SER A 4 10.82 -4.57 18.52
CA SER A 4 9.61 -3.75 18.44
C SER A 4 8.62 -4.21 17.38
N LEU A 5 9.08 -4.69 16.22
CA LEU A 5 8.20 -5.24 15.18
C LEU A 5 7.53 -6.52 15.65
N ILE A 6 8.30 -7.41 16.29
CA ILE A 6 7.78 -8.67 16.83
C ILE A 6 6.71 -8.39 17.90
N LYS A 7 6.97 -7.45 18.82
CA LYS A 7 5.98 -7.05 19.84
C LYS A 7 4.69 -6.53 19.22
N LYS A 8 4.78 -5.62 18.25
CA LYS A 8 3.59 -5.11 17.53
C LYS A 8 2.80 -6.23 16.85
N VAL A 9 3.47 -7.20 16.22
CA VAL A 9 2.77 -8.35 15.61
C VAL A 9 1.99 -9.15 16.66
N LEU A 10 2.60 -9.44 17.81
CA LEU A 10 1.94 -10.17 18.88
C LEU A 10 0.76 -9.38 19.48
N GLU A 11 0.93 -8.07 19.68
CA GLU A 11 -0.16 -7.19 20.15
C GLU A 11 -1.37 -7.20 19.21
N LEU A 12 -1.13 -7.11 17.88
CA LEU A 12 -2.20 -7.13 16.88
C LEU A 12 -2.86 -8.52 16.78
N ARG A 13 -2.06 -9.61 16.88
CA ARG A 13 -2.57 -10.98 16.95
C ARG A 13 -3.48 -11.16 18.16
N ASP A 14 -3.05 -10.70 19.33
CA ASP A 14 -3.80 -10.84 20.59
C ASP A 14 -5.06 -9.95 20.59
N ALA A 15 -5.07 -8.87 19.79
CA ALA A 15 -6.26 -8.07 19.50
C ALA A 15 -7.22 -8.73 18.48
N GLY A 16 -6.88 -9.92 17.94
CA GLY A 16 -7.73 -10.71 17.07
C GLY A 16 -7.62 -10.40 15.57
N LEU A 17 -6.61 -9.64 15.15
CA LEU A 17 -6.40 -9.34 13.74
C LEU A 17 -5.91 -10.57 12.97
N THR A 18 -6.31 -10.70 11.71
CA THR A 18 -5.82 -11.77 10.84
C THR A 18 -4.39 -11.48 10.39
N THR A 19 -3.67 -12.52 9.95
CA THR A 19 -2.33 -12.35 9.37
C THR A 19 -2.30 -11.37 8.20
N VAL A 20 -3.38 -11.29 7.42
CA VAL A 20 -3.49 -10.35 6.29
C VAL A 20 -3.59 -8.92 6.80
N ASP A 21 -4.43 -8.67 7.81
CA ASP A 21 -4.59 -7.34 8.41
C ASP A 21 -3.29 -6.88 9.08
N ILE A 22 -2.59 -7.78 9.77
CA ILE A 22 -1.28 -7.50 10.39
C ILE A 22 -0.23 -7.13 9.33
N ALA A 23 -0.19 -7.87 8.22
CA ALA A 23 0.76 -7.60 7.14
C ALA A 23 0.55 -6.21 6.54
N GLU A 24 -0.71 -5.83 6.35
CA GLU A 24 -1.12 -4.52 5.85
C GLU A 24 -0.78 -3.40 6.83
N GLU A 25 -1.18 -3.52 8.10
CA GLU A 25 -0.92 -2.51 9.14
C GLU A 25 0.58 -2.22 9.31
N LEU A 26 1.41 -3.26 9.15
CA LEU A 26 2.85 -3.16 9.37
C LEU A 26 3.67 -3.04 8.07
N ASN A 27 3.04 -2.90 6.90
CA ASN A 27 3.72 -2.81 5.60
C ASN A 27 4.77 -3.93 5.36
N ILE A 28 4.45 -5.16 5.77
CA ILE A 28 5.26 -6.36 5.59
C ILE A 28 4.54 -7.36 4.68
N SER A 29 5.26 -8.36 4.19
CA SER A 29 4.63 -9.47 3.44
C SER A 29 3.76 -10.33 4.36
N VAL A 30 2.74 -10.97 3.79
CA VAL A 30 1.86 -11.91 4.53
C VAL A 30 2.67 -13.07 5.10
N ASP A 31 3.67 -13.55 4.36
CA ASP A 31 4.56 -14.62 4.83
C ASP A 31 5.40 -14.17 6.03
N THR A 32 5.89 -12.93 6.01
CA THR A 32 6.60 -12.34 7.15
C THR A 32 5.68 -12.18 8.36
N ALA A 33 4.45 -11.69 8.17
CA ALA A 33 3.46 -11.62 9.23
C ALA A 33 3.16 -13.01 9.81
N LEU A 34 2.93 -14.02 8.97
CA LEU A 34 2.67 -15.40 9.39
C LEU A 34 3.83 -15.96 10.20
N TYR A 35 5.06 -15.80 9.69
CA TYR A 35 6.26 -16.25 10.38
C TYR A 35 6.38 -15.61 11.78
N LEU A 36 6.13 -14.31 11.88
CA LEU A 36 6.19 -13.57 13.15
C LEU A 36 5.06 -13.93 14.10
N VAL A 37 3.85 -14.19 13.62
CA VAL A 37 2.72 -14.66 14.43
C VAL A 37 3.02 -16.03 15.04
N LEU A 38 3.59 -16.95 14.27
CA LEU A 38 3.89 -18.32 14.69
C LEU A 38 5.12 -18.40 15.62
N ASN A 39 6.13 -17.56 15.40
CA ASN A 39 7.43 -17.69 16.06
C ASN A 39 7.75 -16.53 17.02
N GLY A 40 6.94 -15.48 17.08
CA GLY A 40 7.28 -14.21 17.74
C GLY A 40 7.66 -14.35 19.21
N GLU A 41 6.93 -15.15 19.99
CA GLU A 41 7.22 -15.37 21.42
C GLU A 41 8.56 -16.08 21.65
N LYS A 42 8.88 -17.06 20.79
CA LYS A 42 10.18 -17.74 20.79
C LYS A 42 11.30 -16.77 20.43
N LEU A 43 11.11 -16.01 19.35
CA LEU A 43 12.06 -15.02 18.84
C LEU A 43 12.33 -13.86 19.82
N LEU A 44 11.43 -13.58 20.76
CA LEU A 44 11.65 -12.60 21.84
C LEU A 44 12.48 -13.17 23.00
N LYS A 45 12.46 -14.49 23.20
CA LYS A 45 13.17 -15.20 24.27
C LYS A 45 14.57 -15.65 23.86
N GLU A 46 14.80 -15.89 22.57
CA GLU A 46 16.11 -16.30 22.04
C GLU A 46 17.12 -15.12 22.04
N SER A 47 18.35 -15.39 22.50
CA SER A 47 19.51 -14.52 22.26
C SER A 47 19.89 -14.56 20.77
N GLU A 48 20.53 -13.51 20.25
CA GLU A 48 20.80 -13.33 18.82
C GLU A 48 21.70 -14.41 18.15
N GLU A 49 22.15 -15.43 18.90
CA GLU A 49 23.25 -16.33 18.52
C GLU A 49 22.87 -17.66 17.85
N ILE A 50 21.60 -17.97 17.58
CA ILE A 50 21.27 -19.21 16.84
C ILE A 50 20.55 -18.87 15.55
N LYS A 51 21.33 -18.69 14.47
CA LYS A 51 20.83 -18.79 13.09
C LYS A 51 21.58 -19.89 12.36
N LYS A 52 21.07 -21.12 12.47
CA LYS A 52 21.34 -22.16 11.48
C LYS A 52 20.53 -21.86 10.21
N GLU A 53 21.22 -21.98 9.09
CA GLU A 53 20.81 -21.94 7.68
C GLU A 53 19.36 -22.38 7.41
N ALA A 54 18.42 -21.44 7.54
CA ALA A 54 17.19 -21.48 6.77
C ALA A 54 17.32 -20.42 5.69
N GLU A 55 16.99 -20.76 4.43
CA GLU A 55 16.95 -19.83 3.29
C GLU A 55 16.42 -18.48 3.74
N LYS A 56 17.28 -17.47 3.68
CA LYS A 56 17.05 -16.17 4.30
C LYS A 56 16.07 -15.38 3.43
N LYS A 57 14.77 -15.70 3.51
CA LYS A 57 13.72 -14.90 2.90
C LYS A 57 13.75 -13.51 3.53
N THR A 58 14.29 -12.55 2.79
CA THR A 58 14.51 -11.19 3.28
C THR A 58 13.34 -10.34 2.80
N ASP A 59 12.65 -9.71 3.75
CA ASP A 59 11.59 -8.73 3.48
C ASP A 59 12.04 -7.35 3.99
N ILE A 60 11.50 -6.29 3.39
CA ILE A 60 11.78 -4.91 3.75
C ILE A 60 10.61 -4.39 4.59
N PHE A 61 10.84 -4.16 5.87
CA PHE A 61 9.88 -3.46 6.71
C PHE A 61 9.98 -1.95 6.50
N VAL A 62 8.85 -1.34 6.15
CA VAL A 62 8.73 0.11 5.92
C VAL A 62 7.92 0.72 7.05
N ASN A 63 8.56 1.57 7.85
CA ASN A 63 7.86 2.44 8.79
C ASN A 63 8.07 3.88 8.35
N TRP A 64 6.97 4.56 8.05
CA TRP A 64 6.96 5.97 7.69
C TRP A 64 5.94 6.77 8.52
N ASP A 65 5.62 6.26 9.72
CA ASP A 65 4.64 6.85 10.65
C ASP A 65 4.94 8.31 10.92
N ASP A 66 6.21 8.67 11.10
CA ASP A 66 6.63 10.05 11.31
C ASP A 66 6.13 10.95 10.19
N ILE A 67 6.13 10.52 8.94
CA ILE A 67 5.58 11.31 7.83
C ILE A 67 4.04 11.29 7.87
N LYS A 68 3.44 10.09 7.93
CA LYS A 68 2.00 9.88 7.74
C LYS A 68 1.11 10.54 8.80
N ILE A 69 1.62 10.74 10.03
CA ILE A 69 0.84 11.34 11.13
C ILE A 69 0.79 12.87 11.09
N SER A 70 1.64 13.54 10.29
CA SER A 70 1.73 15.00 10.26
C SER A 70 1.10 15.56 8.99
N PRO A 71 0.01 16.33 9.08
CA PRO A 71 -0.60 16.96 7.91
C PRO A 71 0.35 17.88 7.14
N LYS A 72 1.30 18.53 7.83
CA LYS A 72 2.32 19.36 7.20
C LYS A 72 3.28 18.52 6.37
N ARG A 73 3.75 17.39 6.89
CA ARG A 73 4.69 16.50 6.17
C ARG A 73 3.99 15.78 5.02
N LEU A 74 2.74 15.36 5.22
CA LEU A 74 1.90 14.82 4.15
C LEU A 74 1.78 15.81 2.99
N ARG A 75 1.47 17.09 3.26
CA ARG A 75 1.43 18.13 2.22
C ARG A 75 2.74 18.27 1.43
N CYS A 76 3.89 18.20 2.10
CA CYS A 76 5.17 18.25 1.41
C CYS A 76 5.36 17.04 0.47
N ILE A 77 4.96 15.85 0.92
CA ILE A 77 5.04 14.62 0.11
C ILE A 77 4.07 14.67 -1.06
N THR A 78 2.82 15.12 -0.84
CA THR A 78 1.83 15.21 -1.91
C THR A 78 2.18 16.27 -2.95
N SER A 79 2.87 17.35 -2.58
CA SER A 79 3.34 18.33 -3.57
C SER A 79 4.37 17.73 -4.52
N ILE A 80 5.27 16.87 -4.03
CA ILE A 80 6.18 16.09 -4.89
C ILE A 80 5.38 15.13 -5.78
N MET A 81 4.36 14.46 -5.22
CA MET A 81 3.48 13.59 -6.01
C MET A 81 2.72 14.35 -7.11
N CYS A 82 2.28 15.58 -6.84
CA CYS A 82 1.60 16.43 -7.82
C CYS A 82 2.52 16.85 -8.97
N ASP A 83 3.77 17.23 -8.67
CA ASP A 83 4.80 17.47 -9.69
C ASP A 83 5.03 16.21 -10.54
N MET A 84 5.14 15.05 -9.90
CA MET A 84 5.20 13.76 -10.58
C MET A 84 3.92 13.35 -11.33
N LEU A 85 2.86 14.15 -11.33
CA LEU A 85 1.65 13.91 -12.12
C LEU A 85 1.42 15.02 -13.16
N SER A 86 2.30 16.01 -13.26
CA SER A 86 2.08 17.23 -14.04
C SER A 86 1.98 16.99 -15.55
N ASP A 87 2.58 15.91 -16.04
CA ASP A 87 2.55 15.47 -17.45
C ASP A 87 1.37 14.55 -17.78
N MET A 88 0.51 14.24 -16.80
CA MET A 88 -0.63 13.34 -16.95
C MET A 88 -1.95 14.11 -16.97
N ASP A 89 -2.75 13.89 -18.01
CA ASP A 89 -4.11 14.46 -18.08
C ASP A 89 -5.15 13.47 -17.52
N PHE A 90 -5.86 13.91 -16.48
CA PHE A 90 -6.87 13.11 -15.78
C PHE A 90 -7.92 14.00 -15.10
N ASP A 91 -9.05 13.40 -14.74
CA ASP A 91 -10.22 14.06 -14.14
C ASP A 91 -10.38 13.76 -12.64
N VAL A 92 -10.04 12.54 -12.23
CA VAL A 92 -10.36 12.00 -10.90
C VAL A 92 -9.13 11.43 -10.22
N VAL A 93 -8.92 11.79 -8.96
CA VAL A 93 -8.00 11.12 -8.04
C VAL A 93 -8.79 10.04 -7.29
N LEU A 94 -8.36 8.78 -7.42
CA LEU A 94 -8.95 7.64 -6.74
C LEU A 94 -8.02 7.15 -5.63
N GLY A 95 -8.33 7.51 -4.38
CA GLY A 95 -7.60 7.04 -3.21
C GLY A 95 -7.99 5.61 -2.84
N ILE A 96 -7.01 4.71 -2.72
CA ILE A 96 -7.22 3.36 -2.19
C ILE A 96 -7.36 3.45 -0.67
N SER A 97 -8.41 2.86 -0.13
CA SER A 97 -8.61 2.74 1.32
C SER A 97 -7.56 1.80 1.93
N THR A 98 -6.93 2.14 3.06
CA THR A 98 -7.08 3.38 3.86
C THR A 98 -5.97 4.40 3.62
N GLY A 99 -4.74 3.94 3.36
CA GLY A 99 -3.52 4.74 3.28
C GLY A 99 -3.49 5.75 2.13
N GLY A 100 -4.11 5.41 0.99
CA GLY A 100 -4.23 6.30 -0.15
C GLY A 100 -5.22 7.45 0.02
N ILE A 101 -6.14 7.40 1.00
CA ILE A 101 -7.19 8.42 1.17
C ILE A 101 -6.59 9.79 1.55
N PRO A 102 -5.77 9.94 2.61
CA PRO A 102 -5.21 11.24 2.97
C PRO A 102 -4.34 11.85 1.86
N LEU A 103 -3.58 11.02 1.16
CA LEU A 103 -2.75 11.44 0.02
C LEU A 103 -3.62 11.93 -1.15
N GLY A 104 -4.62 11.13 -1.52
CA GLY A 104 -5.52 11.43 -2.63
C GLY A 104 -6.34 12.70 -2.40
N ILE A 105 -6.79 12.97 -1.17
CA ILE A 105 -7.49 14.22 -0.84
C ILE A 105 -6.60 15.43 -1.09
N LEU A 106 -5.35 15.40 -0.63
CA LEU A 106 -4.41 16.51 -0.79
C LEU A 106 -4.00 16.71 -2.26
N ILE A 107 -3.77 15.62 -3.01
CA ILE A 107 -3.47 15.69 -4.45
C ILE A 107 -4.66 16.27 -5.21
N SER A 108 -5.88 15.83 -4.88
CA SER A 108 -7.11 16.31 -5.50
C SER A 108 -7.33 17.80 -5.26
N GLU A 109 -7.00 18.29 -4.06
CA GLU A 109 -7.07 19.70 -3.69
C GLU A 109 -6.01 20.53 -4.45
N GLU A 110 -4.75 20.10 -4.44
CA GLU A 110 -3.63 20.80 -5.08
C GLU A 110 -3.77 20.89 -6.61
N LEU A 111 -4.30 19.84 -7.25
CA LEU A 111 -4.50 19.78 -8.71
C LEU A 111 -5.91 20.19 -9.16
N ASN A 112 -6.80 20.57 -8.23
CA ASN A 112 -8.20 20.91 -8.49
C ASN A 112 -8.93 19.83 -9.33
N LYS A 113 -8.84 18.58 -8.90
CA LYS A 113 -9.48 17.41 -9.52
C LYS A 113 -10.62 16.90 -8.65
N ASN A 114 -11.47 16.02 -9.18
CA ASN A 114 -12.48 15.34 -8.38
C ASN A 114 -11.84 14.20 -7.57
N PHE A 115 -12.39 13.91 -6.38
CA PHE A 115 -11.90 12.85 -5.51
C PHE A 115 -12.91 11.70 -5.39
N SER A 116 -12.41 10.48 -5.36
CA SER A 116 -13.19 9.28 -5.08
C SER A 116 -12.37 8.27 -4.26
N ILE A 117 -13.05 7.32 -3.62
CA ILE A 117 -12.43 6.29 -2.79
C ILE A 117 -12.73 4.91 -3.34
N TYR A 118 -11.69 4.11 -3.51
CA TYR A 118 -11.81 2.68 -3.75
C TYR A 118 -11.62 1.91 -2.44
N VAL A 119 -12.57 1.03 -2.12
CA VAL A 119 -12.48 0.12 -0.98
C VAL A 119 -12.09 -1.27 -1.48
N PRO A 120 -10.88 -1.76 -1.18
CA PRO A 120 -10.42 -3.09 -1.61
C PRO A 120 -11.32 -4.20 -1.09
N LYS A 121 -11.44 -5.31 -1.84
CA LYS A 121 -12.26 -6.47 -1.44
C LYS A 121 -11.93 -7.02 -0.05
N LYS A 122 -10.64 -6.98 0.33
CA LYS A 122 -10.14 -7.50 1.61
C LYS A 122 -10.68 -6.73 2.82
N HIS A 123 -11.14 -5.49 2.63
CA HIS A 123 -11.76 -4.69 3.69
C HIS A 123 -13.28 -4.89 3.76
N LEU A 124 -13.83 -5.77 2.92
CA LEU A 124 -15.26 -6.02 2.87
C LEU A 124 -15.61 -7.27 3.69
N HIS A 125 -16.49 -7.09 4.67
CA HIS A 125 -17.04 -8.19 5.45
C HIS A 125 -18.27 -8.79 4.73
N GLY A 126 -18.25 -10.10 4.45
CA GLY A 126 -19.38 -10.82 3.86
C GLY A 126 -18.97 -11.89 2.84
N ARG A 127 -19.86 -12.87 2.59
CA ARG A 127 -19.56 -14.07 1.79
C ARG A 127 -19.60 -13.90 0.26
N ASP A 128 -20.02 -12.75 -0.27
CA ASP A 128 -20.38 -12.59 -1.68
C ASP A 128 -19.77 -11.36 -2.40
N LYS A 129 -18.53 -10.95 -2.04
CA LYS A 129 -17.88 -9.84 -2.75
C LYS A 129 -16.66 -10.29 -3.54
N THR A 130 -16.87 -10.44 -4.84
CA THR A 130 -15.84 -10.88 -5.80
C THR A 130 -14.83 -9.79 -6.15
N THR A 131 -15.16 -8.51 -5.91
CA THR A 131 -14.33 -7.33 -6.23
C THR A 131 -14.48 -6.23 -5.16
N GLY A 132 -13.48 -5.37 -5.02
CA GLY A 132 -13.63 -4.09 -4.29
C GLY A 132 -14.61 -3.15 -4.98
N PHE A 133 -14.94 -2.02 -4.34
CA PHE A 133 -15.97 -1.11 -4.86
C PHE A 133 -15.65 0.38 -4.65
N ILE A 134 -16.23 1.22 -5.50
CA ILE A 134 -16.35 2.66 -5.30
C ILE A 134 -17.79 2.94 -4.84
N GLY A 135 -17.96 3.74 -3.79
CA GLY A 135 -19.30 4.05 -3.26
C GLY A 135 -20.19 4.75 -4.29
N HIS A 136 -21.51 4.48 -4.25
CA HIS A 136 -22.47 5.08 -5.19
C HIS A 136 -22.65 6.60 -5.05
N ASN A 137 -22.17 7.18 -3.94
CA ASN A 137 -22.25 8.62 -3.68
C ASN A 137 -21.14 9.43 -4.39
N TYR A 138 -20.23 8.77 -5.08
CA TYR A 138 -19.16 9.43 -5.84
C TYR A 138 -19.57 9.66 -7.29
N GLN A 139 -18.87 10.58 -7.95
CA GLN A 139 -19.08 10.90 -9.36
C GLN A 139 -18.94 9.66 -10.24
N SER A 140 -19.72 9.60 -11.32
CA SER A 140 -19.55 8.56 -12.35
C SER A 140 -18.14 8.59 -12.94
N MET A 141 -17.51 7.41 -12.96
CA MET A 141 -16.16 7.20 -13.51
C MET A 141 -16.16 6.99 -15.04
N LYS A 142 -17.35 6.89 -15.64
CA LYS A 142 -17.50 6.55 -17.06
C LYS A 142 -16.92 7.65 -17.95
N GLY A 143 -15.94 7.28 -18.77
CA GLY A 143 -15.26 8.19 -19.70
C GLY A 143 -14.32 9.20 -19.02
N LYS A 144 -13.97 8.97 -17.75
CA LYS A 144 -13.07 9.83 -16.98
C LYS A 144 -11.68 9.23 -16.89
N GLY A 145 -10.66 10.09 -17.02
CA GLY A 145 -9.27 9.76 -16.74
C GLY A 145 -9.04 9.71 -15.23
N ILE A 146 -8.44 8.62 -14.74
CA ILE A 146 -8.35 8.33 -13.31
C ILE A 146 -6.90 8.05 -12.93
N VAL A 147 -6.42 8.74 -11.90
CA VAL A 147 -5.15 8.44 -11.23
C VAL A 147 -5.44 7.72 -9.93
N VAL A 148 -4.84 6.54 -9.77
CA VAL A 148 -4.95 5.74 -8.55
C VAL A 148 -3.85 6.13 -7.56
N VAL A 149 -4.22 6.35 -6.30
CA VAL A 149 -3.28 6.76 -5.24
C VAL A 149 -3.31 5.76 -4.10
N ASP A 150 -2.14 5.29 -3.69
CA ASP A 150 -1.94 4.48 -2.48
C ASP A 150 -0.69 4.95 -1.71
N ASP A 151 -0.47 4.45 -0.50
CA ASP A 151 0.75 4.79 0.23
C ASP A 151 1.91 3.83 -0.07
N VAL A 152 1.72 2.53 0.13
CA VAL A 152 2.78 1.52 0.05
C VAL A 152 2.36 0.33 -0.82
N ILE A 153 3.14 0.02 -1.86
CA ILE A 153 3.03 -1.24 -2.61
C ILE A 153 3.86 -2.31 -1.91
N THR A 154 3.19 -3.34 -1.38
CA THR A 154 3.84 -4.54 -0.83
C THR A 154 4.04 -5.60 -1.89
N SER A 155 2.99 -6.31 -2.31
CA SER A 155 3.00 -7.31 -3.39
C SER A 155 2.40 -6.82 -4.71
N GLY A 156 1.78 -5.63 -4.69
CA GLY A 156 1.07 -5.08 -5.85
C GLY A 156 -0.36 -5.59 -6.07
N ASN A 157 -0.83 -6.55 -5.27
CA ASN A 157 -2.16 -7.14 -5.49
C ASN A 157 -3.30 -6.12 -5.40
N THR A 158 -3.27 -5.22 -4.41
CA THR A 158 -4.33 -4.22 -4.19
C THR A 158 -4.38 -3.20 -5.32
N ILE A 159 -3.23 -2.64 -5.73
CA ILE A 159 -3.19 -1.67 -6.82
C ILE A 159 -3.54 -2.32 -8.17
N LYS A 160 -3.15 -3.59 -8.40
CA LYS A 160 -3.53 -4.37 -9.59
C LYS A 160 -5.03 -4.63 -9.65
N GLU A 161 -5.64 -5.03 -8.54
CA GLU A 161 -7.09 -5.19 -8.42
C GLU A 161 -7.80 -3.86 -8.71
N THR A 162 -7.32 -2.76 -8.13
CA THR A 162 -7.89 -1.42 -8.31
C THR A 162 -7.83 -0.97 -9.77
N ILE A 163 -6.67 -1.10 -10.42
CA ILE A 163 -6.51 -0.74 -11.84
C ILE A 163 -7.46 -1.57 -12.71
N ASN A 164 -7.55 -2.89 -12.49
CA ASN A 164 -8.46 -3.75 -13.24
C ASN A 164 -9.93 -3.35 -13.04
N TYR A 165 -10.31 -2.99 -11.81
CA TYR A 165 -11.64 -2.47 -11.51
C TYR A 165 -11.89 -1.16 -12.27
N VAL A 166 -10.94 -0.22 -12.24
CA VAL A 166 -11.04 1.05 -12.96
C VAL A 166 -11.20 0.83 -14.46
N LYS A 167 -10.46 -0.09 -15.08
CA LYS A 167 -10.62 -0.44 -16.51
C LYS A 167 -12.04 -0.86 -16.89
N SER A 168 -12.81 -1.42 -15.95
CA SER A 168 -14.20 -1.83 -16.21
C SER A 168 -15.21 -0.68 -16.16
N ILE A 169 -14.84 0.47 -15.60
CA ILE A 169 -15.75 1.60 -15.35
C ILE A 169 -15.25 2.96 -15.86
N GLY A 170 -13.98 3.08 -16.26
CA GLY A 170 -13.32 4.32 -16.63
C GLY A 170 -11.94 4.08 -17.25
N ASP A 171 -11.11 5.12 -17.32
CA ASP A 171 -9.79 5.06 -17.95
C ASP A 171 -8.66 5.31 -16.94
N PRO A 172 -7.91 4.28 -16.51
CA PRO A 172 -6.79 4.45 -15.60
C PRO A 172 -5.58 5.06 -16.33
N LYS A 173 -5.30 6.33 -16.05
CA LYS A 173 -4.17 7.08 -16.64
C LYS A 173 -2.84 6.72 -16.01
N GLY A 174 -2.86 6.35 -14.73
CA GLY A 174 -1.67 5.98 -13.98
C GLY A 174 -1.98 5.66 -12.53
N ALA A 175 -0.95 5.21 -11.84
CA ALA A 175 -0.96 5.00 -10.41
C ALA A 175 0.24 5.72 -9.79
N ILE A 176 0.09 6.24 -8.57
CA ILE A 176 1.19 6.83 -7.82
C ILE A 176 1.16 6.38 -6.36
N VAL A 177 2.33 6.04 -5.84
CA VAL A 177 2.50 5.64 -4.44
C VAL A 177 3.70 6.33 -3.79
N VAL A 178 3.74 6.36 -2.46
CA VAL A 178 4.91 6.89 -1.75
C VAL A 178 6.06 5.88 -1.82
N ILE A 179 5.78 4.60 -1.54
CA ILE A 179 6.83 3.58 -1.42
C ILE A 179 6.42 2.32 -2.20
N ASP A 180 7.31 1.84 -3.06
CA ASP A 180 7.14 0.59 -3.78
C ASP A 180 8.22 -0.42 -3.40
N LYS A 181 7.80 -1.52 -2.76
CA LYS A 181 8.65 -2.66 -2.39
C LYS A 181 8.73 -3.74 -3.48
N SER A 182 7.82 -3.71 -4.45
CA SER A 182 7.72 -4.73 -5.51
C SER A 182 8.47 -4.34 -6.78
N GLY A 183 8.80 -3.06 -6.98
CA GLY A 183 9.44 -2.58 -8.20
C GLY A 183 8.49 -2.61 -9.40
N ILE A 184 7.19 -2.34 -9.18
CA ILE A 184 6.19 -2.34 -10.23
C ILE A 184 6.22 -1.00 -10.94
N GLU A 185 6.56 -1.02 -12.23
CA GLU A 185 6.58 0.17 -13.09
C GLU A 185 5.32 0.30 -13.95
N GLU A 186 4.63 -0.82 -14.21
CA GLU A 186 3.44 -0.84 -15.05
C GLU A 186 2.50 -1.99 -14.67
N ILE A 187 1.19 -1.77 -14.79
CA ILE A 187 0.16 -2.80 -14.65
C ILE A 187 -0.76 -2.78 -15.88
N GLY A 188 -0.44 -3.64 -16.84
CA GLY A 188 -1.24 -3.84 -18.06
C GLY A 188 -1.41 -2.54 -18.86
N GLY A 189 -0.30 -1.88 -19.20
CA GLY A 189 -0.27 -0.61 -19.93
C GLY A 189 -0.51 0.64 -19.09
N VAL A 190 -0.76 0.51 -17.78
CA VAL A 190 -0.97 1.65 -16.87
C VAL A 190 0.32 1.91 -16.08
N PRO A 191 0.95 3.09 -16.20
CA PRO A 191 2.20 3.38 -15.51
C PRO A 191 2.00 3.51 -14.01
N VAL A 192 2.98 3.02 -13.22
CA VAL A 192 3.03 3.11 -11.77
C VAL A 192 4.26 3.94 -11.36
N ARG A 193 4.01 5.10 -10.75
CA ARG A 193 5.03 6.01 -10.22
C ARG A 193 5.18 5.79 -8.72
N ALA A 194 6.41 5.87 -8.22
CA ALA A 194 6.71 5.76 -6.80
C ALA A 194 7.75 6.82 -6.41
N LEU A 195 7.56 7.49 -5.26
CA LEU A 195 8.58 8.42 -4.75
C LEU A 195 9.85 7.66 -4.35
N PHE A 196 9.66 6.49 -3.73
CA PHE A 196 10.75 5.62 -3.32
C PHE A 196 10.50 4.19 -3.83
N ARG A 197 11.52 3.61 -4.45
CA ARG A 197 11.58 2.16 -4.71
C ARG A 197 12.60 1.55 -3.77
N VAL A 198 12.18 0.52 -3.04
CA VAL A 198 13.03 -0.18 -2.07
C VAL A 198 13.16 -1.65 -2.45
N GLY A 199 14.38 -2.16 -2.39
CA GLY A 199 14.70 -3.54 -2.75
C GLY A 199 15.89 -4.05 -1.94
N THR A 200 16.07 -5.36 -1.93
CA THR A 200 17.24 -6.00 -1.35
C THR A 200 18.23 -6.32 -2.45
N VAL A 201 19.50 -6.01 -2.23
CA VAL A 201 20.59 -6.44 -3.12
C VAL A 201 21.29 -7.60 -2.44
N GLU A 202 21.27 -8.77 -3.09
CA GLU A 202 22.09 -9.90 -2.68
C GLU A 202 23.50 -9.73 -3.27
N VAL A 203 24.47 -9.51 -2.40
CA VAL A 203 25.89 -9.48 -2.79
C VAL A 203 26.47 -10.83 -2.39
N SER A 204 26.67 -11.71 -3.36
CA SER A 204 27.55 -12.87 -3.19
C SER A 204 28.98 -12.36 -3.02
N ARG A 205 29.64 -12.76 -1.93
CA ARG A 205 31.10 -12.65 -1.79
C ARG A 205 31.73 -13.98 -2.15
#